data_AF-A0A261D733-F1
#
_entry.id   AF-A0A261D733-F1
#
_cell.length_a   1.000
_cell.length_b   1.000
_cell.length_c   1.000
_cell.angle_alpha   90.00
_cell.angle_beta   90.00
_cell.angle_gamma   90.00
#
_symmetry.space_group_name_H-M   'P 1'
#
loop_
_entity.id
_entity.type
_entity.pdbx_description
1 polymer ?
#
loop_
_entity_poly.entity_id
_entity_poly.type
_entity_poly.pdbx_seq_one_letter_code
_entity_poly.pdbx_strand_id
1 'polypeptide(L)'
;MRIEVKTSALKWGITAHEIETIIAFPVLRVVLEPRFSGTQPVLFVGAVTPNEPHLEVIADVAADVYVAFHAMVLRRKLANDLELDELITINYGTQRGAHNA
;
A
#
# COMPACT_ATOMS: atom_id res chain seq x y z
N MET A 1 15.34 -3.55 8.74
CA MET A 1 14.61 -2.67 7.79
C MET A 1 13.92 -1.60 8.61
N ARG A 2 14.22 -0.31 8.39
CA ARG A 2 13.52 0.80 9.04
C ARG A 2 12.38 1.25 8.13
N ILE A 3 11.19 1.47 8.69
CA ILE A 3 10.04 1.99 7.97
C ILE A 3 9.74 3.39 8.51
N GLU A 4 9.58 4.35 7.62
CA GLU A 4 9.07 5.68 7.94
C GLU A 4 7.69 5.85 7.33
N VAL A 5 6.72 6.32 8.13
CA VAL A 5 5.37 6.56 7.68
C VAL A 5 5.14 8.07 7.59
N LYS A 6 4.95 8.60 6.38
CA LYS A 6 4.57 10.00 6.18
C LYS A 6 3.11 10.21 6.58
N THR A 7 2.78 11.40 7.09
CA THR A 7 1.40 11.78 7.45
C THR A 7 0.42 11.59 6.28
N SER A 8 0.86 11.77 5.04
CA SER A 8 0.04 11.53 3.85
C SER A 8 -0.45 10.09 3.72
N ALA A 9 0.33 9.10 4.17
CA ALA A 9 -0.06 7.70 4.14
C ALA A 9 -1.21 7.40 5.13
N LEU A 10 -1.35 8.21 6.18
CA LEU A 10 -2.40 8.04 7.19
C LEU A 10 -3.74 8.69 6.80
N LYS A 11 -3.77 9.44 5.67
CA LYS A 11 -4.93 10.24 5.26
C LYS A 11 -6.23 9.44 5.16
N TRP A 12 -6.15 8.18 4.75
CA TRP A 12 -7.31 7.34 4.53
C TRP A 12 -7.63 6.42 5.71
N GLY A 13 -7.28 6.83 6.93
CA GLY A 13 -7.59 6.06 8.14
C GLY A 13 -6.89 4.70 8.21
N ILE A 14 -5.79 4.54 7.49
CA ILE A 14 -4.86 3.43 7.64
C ILE A 14 -3.83 3.83 8.70
N THR A 15 -3.61 2.97 9.68
CA THR A 15 -2.68 3.23 10.77
C THR A 15 -1.24 2.90 10.38
N ALA A 16 -0.27 3.47 11.10
CA ALA A 16 1.14 3.16 10.90
C ALA A 16 1.44 1.65 11.10
N HIS A 17 0.79 1.01 12.08
CA HIS A 17 0.95 -0.41 12.33
C HIS A 17 0.48 -1.28 11.15
N GLU A 18 -0.64 -0.91 10.52
CA GLU A 18 -1.12 -1.61 9.33
C GLU A 18 -0.13 -1.44 8.17
N ILE A 19 0.36 -0.22 7.94
CA ILE A 19 1.37 0.07 6.91
C ILE A 19 2.64 -0.76 7.12
N GLU A 20 3.15 -0.79 8.35
CA GLU A 20 4.34 -1.57 8.72
C GLU A 20 4.11 -3.06 8.49
N THR A 21 2.93 -3.56 8.86
CA THR A 21 2.54 -4.96 8.66
C THR A 21 2.51 -5.33 7.18
N ILE A 22 1.88 -4.51 6.34
CA ILE A 22 1.80 -4.77 4.89
C ILE A 22 3.17 -4.69 4.22
N ILE A 23 4.05 -3.78 4.66
CA ILE A 23 5.41 -3.69 4.12
C ILE A 23 6.25 -4.91 4.52
N ALA A 24 6.11 -5.39 5.77
CA ALA A 24 6.87 -6.52 6.28
C ALA A 24 6.38 -7.88 5.73
N PHE A 25 5.06 -8.02 5.54
CA PHE A 25 4.42 -9.27 5.13
C PHE A 25 3.43 -9.05 3.97
N PRO A 26 3.90 -8.57 2.81
CA PRO A 26 3.03 -8.37 1.66
C PRO A 26 2.59 -9.71 1.07
N VAL A 27 1.35 -9.75 0.60
CA VAL A 27 0.86 -10.82 -0.27
C VAL A 27 1.40 -10.63 -1.69
N LEU A 28 1.54 -9.37 -2.14
CA LEU A 28 2.10 -9.03 -3.45
C LEU A 28 2.96 -7.76 -3.37
N ARG A 29 4.05 -7.74 -4.14
CA ARG A 29 4.92 -6.56 -4.34
C ARG A 29 5.02 -6.26 -5.83
N VAL A 30 4.77 -5.00 -6.21
CA VAL A 30 4.86 -4.52 -7.59
C VAL A 30 5.77 -3.30 -7.63
N VAL A 31 6.83 -3.35 -8.42
CA VAL A 31 7.68 -2.18 -8.68
C VAL A 31 6.91 -1.26 -9.62
N LEU A 32 6.79 0.01 -9.26
CA LEU A 32 6.09 1.02 -10.05
C LEU A 32 7.10 1.87 -10.82
N GLU A 33 6.67 2.42 -11.95
CA GLU A 33 7.46 3.39 -12.71
C GLU A 33 7.69 4.65 -11.85
N PRO A 34 8.94 5.07 -11.62
CA PRO A 34 9.25 6.29 -10.87
C PRO A 34 8.72 7.54 -11.58
N ARG A 35 8.03 8.40 -10.83
CA ARG A 35 7.64 9.74 -11.33
C ARG A 35 8.71 10.81 -11.11
N PHE A 36 9.67 10.53 -10.25
CA PHE A 36 10.79 11.40 -9.91
C PHE A 36 12.10 10.61 -9.97
N SER A 37 13.16 11.25 -10.46
CA SER A 37 14.48 10.63 -10.51
C SER A 37 14.99 10.28 -9.11
N GLY A 38 15.68 9.14 -9.01
CA GLY A 38 16.25 8.67 -7.74
C GLY A 38 15.25 8.02 -6.78
N THR A 39 13.98 7.84 -7.18
CA THR A 39 12.99 7.10 -6.40
C THR A 39 12.80 5.69 -6.94
N GLN A 40 12.47 4.76 -6.04
CA GLN A 40 12.09 3.39 -6.37
C GLN A 40 10.75 3.07 -5.70
N PRO A 41 9.63 3.57 -6.24
CA PRO A 41 8.32 3.32 -5.65
C PRO A 41 7.93 1.84 -5.82
N VAL A 42 7.51 1.23 -4.72
CA VAL A 42 6.98 -0.14 -4.69
C VAL A 42 5.60 -0.12 -4.06
N LEU A 43 4.65 -0.73 -4.76
CA LEU A 43 3.33 -1.07 -4.24
C LEU A 43 3.43 -2.40 -3.48
N PHE A 44 2.99 -2.37 -2.22
CA PHE A 44 2.79 -3.52 -1.37
C PHE A 44 1.29 -3.72 -1.20
N VAL A 45 0.82 -4.95 -1.43
CA VAL A 45 -0.57 -5.34 -1.25
C VAL A 45 -0.64 -6.46 -0.23
N GLY A 46 -1.56 -6.35 0.72
CA GLY A 46 -1.82 -7.41 1.69
C GLY A 46 -2.94 -7.03 2.65
N ALA A 47 -3.24 -7.92 3.58
CA ALA A 47 -4.20 -7.69 4.65
C ALA A 47 -3.51 -7.87 6.00
N VAL A 48 -3.97 -7.13 7.00
CA VAL A 48 -3.42 -7.18 8.37
C VAL A 48 -3.79 -8.51 9.03
N THR A 49 -5.01 -8.98 8.77
CA THR A 49 -5.48 -10.32 9.13
C THR A 49 -6.14 -10.99 7.91
N PRO A 50 -6.22 -12.33 7.83
CA PRO A 50 -6.66 -13.04 6.62
C PRO A 50 -8.06 -12.68 6.08
N ASN A 51 -8.95 -12.21 6.94
CA ASN A 51 -10.34 -11.89 6.57
C ASN A 51 -10.58 -10.40 6.35
N GLU A 52 -9.56 -9.56 6.51
CA GLU A 52 -9.65 -8.13 6.29
C GLU A 52 -9.48 -7.78 4.80
N PRO A 53 -10.05 -6.64 4.36
CA PRO A 53 -9.80 -6.11 3.03
C PRO A 53 -8.30 -5.91 2.77
N HIS A 54 -7.89 -6.18 1.54
CA HIS A 54 -6.53 -5.83 1.11
C HIS A 54 -6.33 -4.32 1.14
N LEU A 55 -5.14 -3.92 1.58
CA LEU A 55 -4.65 -2.56 1.56
C LEU A 55 -3.64 -2.41 0.42
N GLU A 56 -3.63 -1.24 -0.22
CA GLU A 56 -2.53 -0.78 -1.06
C GLU A 56 -1.64 0.14 -0.23
N VAL A 57 -0.34 -0.15 -0.15
CA VAL A 57 0.67 0.69 0.51
C VAL A 57 1.78 0.96 -0.49
N ILE A 58 2.12 2.23 -0.73
CA ILE A 58 3.24 2.59 -1.60
C ILE A 58 4.35 3.21 -0.76
N ALA A 59 5.55 2.65 -0.89
CA ALA A 59 6.75 3.16 -0.27
C ALA A 59 7.88 3.33 -1.29
N ASP A 60 8.71 4.34 -1.09
CA ASP A 60 10.01 4.44 -1.77
C ASP A 60 11.02 3.57 -1.02
N VAL A 61 11.76 2.73 -1.75
CA VAL A 61 12.71 1.75 -1.18
C VAL A 61 14.18 2.06 -1.52
N ALA A 62 14.48 3.22 -2.11
CA ALA A 62 15.80 3.54 -2.66
C ALA A 62 16.94 3.78 -1.64
N ALA A 63 16.70 3.78 -0.32
CA ALA A 63 17.68 4.28 0.66
C ALA A 63 17.70 3.58 2.03
N ASP A 64 17.77 2.24 2.09
CA ASP A 64 17.79 1.37 3.31
C ASP A 64 16.63 1.57 4.31
N VAL A 65 15.81 2.58 4.08
CA VAL A 65 14.65 3.03 4.81
C VAL A 65 13.50 3.03 3.82
N TYR A 66 12.42 2.35 4.20
CA TYR A 66 11.22 2.31 3.38
C TYR A 66 10.35 3.48 3.80
N VAL A 67 10.14 4.43 2.88
CA VAL A 67 9.38 5.63 3.16
C VAL A 67 7.97 5.48 2.60
N ALA A 68 7.03 5.09 3.45
CA ALA A 68 5.63 4.94 3.09
C ALA A 68 4.96 6.32 2.98
N PHE A 69 4.44 6.64 1.79
CA PHE A 69 3.83 7.93 1.50
C PHE A 69 2.37 7.85 1.06
N HIS A 70 1.86 6.65 0.77
CA HIS A 70 0.46 6.39 0.41
C HIS A 70 -0.01 5.08 1.04
N ALA A 71 -1.20 5.08 1.64
CA ALA A 71 -1.89 3.86 2.03
C ALA A 71 -3.41 4.05 1.99
N MET A 72 -4.14 3.04 1.51
CA MET A 72 -5.60 2.98 1.56
C MET A 72 -6.10 1.55 1.37
N VAL A 73 -7.40 1.31 1.52
CA VAL A 73 -8.01 0.04 1.09
C VAL A 73 -7.80 -0.09 -0.43
N LEU A 74 -7.37 -1.27 -0.89
CA LEU A 74 -7.05 -1.52 -2.29
C LEU A 74 -8.22 -1.17 -3.19
N ARG A 75 -7.96 -0.31 -4.17
CA ARG A 75 -8.98 0.14 -5.12
C ARG A 75 -9.07 -0.81 -6.31
N ARG A 76 -10.31 -1.14 -6.71
CA ARG A 76 -10.59 -1.92 -7.94
C ARG A 76 -9.89 -1.34 -9.17
N LYS A 77 -9.89 -0.01 -9.31
CA LYS A 77 -9.20 0.65 -10.43
C LYS A 77 -7.71 0.33 -10.47
N LEU A 78 -7.01 0.44 -9.34
CA LEU A 78 -5.57 0.15 -9.29
C LEU A 78 -5.31 -1.33 -9.55
N ALA A 79 -6.13 -2.20 -8.97
CA ALA A 79 -6.04 -3.64 -9.21
C ALA A 79 -6.20 -3.99 -10.69
N ASN A 80 -7.20 -3.42 -11.35
CA ASN A 80 -7.43 -3.65 -12.79
C ASN A 80 -6.34 -3.03 -13.66
N ASP A 81 -5.89 -1.80 -13.36
CA ASP A 81 -4.85 -1.12 -14.14
C ASP A 81 -3.50 -1.88 -14.10
N LEU A 82 -3.29 -2.72 -13.07
CA LEU A 82 -2.08 -3.54 -12.87
C LEU A 82 -2.33 -5.05 -12.96
N GLU A 83 -3.54 -5.47 -13.38
CA GLU A 83 -3.94 -6.88 -13.55
C GLU A 83 -3.64 -7.74 -12.30
N LEU A 84 -3.82 -7.17 -11.09
CA LEU A 84 -3.43 -7.82 -9.83
C LEU A 84 -4.26 -9.07 -9.52
N ASP A 85 -5.48 -9.14 -10.06
CA ASP A 85 -6.39 -10.28 -9.90
C ASP A 85 -5.91 -11.54 -10.63
N GLU A 86 -4.96 -11.42 -11.58
CA GLU A 86 -4.27 -12.57 -12.17
C GLU A 86 -3.22 -13.17 -11.22
N LEU A 87 -2.80 -12.43 -10.20
CA LEU A 87 -1.71 -12.80 -9.31
C LEU A 87 -2.19 -13.23 -7.93
N ILE A 88 -3.28 -12.62 -7.43
CA ILE A 88 -3.82 -12.87 -6.10
C ILE A 88 -5.36 -12.82 -6.11
N THR A 89 -6.01 -13.58 -5.22
CA THR A 89 -7.46 -13.41 -4.98
C THR A 89 -7.70 -12.19 -4.10
N ILE A 90 -8.33 -11.14 -4.63
CA ILE A 90 -8.45 -9.86 -3.94
C ILE A 90 -9.70 -9.81 -3.04
N ASN A 91 -9.50 -9.55 -1.74
CA ASN A 91 -10.56 -9.16 -0.82
C ASN A 91 -10.75 -7.63 -0.83
N TYR A 92 -11.85 -7.15 -1.40
CA TYR A 92 -12.18 -5.72 -1.43
C TYR A 92 -13.00 -5.30 -0.21
N GLY A 93 -12.83 -4.05 0.22
CA GLY A 93 -13.61 -3.46 1.30
C GLY A 93 -13.98 -2.00 1.04
N THR A 94 -14.74 -1.43 1.97
CA THR A 94 -15.13 -0.02 1.93
C THR A 94 -13.92 0.88 2.21
N GLN A 95 -13.80 1.98 1.48
CA GLN A 95 -12.77 2.98 1.75
C GLN A 95 -12.92 3.57 3.14
N ARG A 96 -11.79 3.72 3.83
CA ARG A 96 -11.72 4.33 5.16
C ARG A 96 -11.41 5.82 5.01
N GLY A 97 -11.84 6.63 5.96
CA GLY A 97 -11.53 8.07 5.99
C GLY A 97 -12.21 8.93 4.92
N ALA A 98 -13.07 8.37 4.05
CA ALA A 98 -13.81 9.11 3.02
C ALA A 98 -14.90 10.07 3.56
N HIS A 99 -15.07 10.16 4.89
CA HIS A 99 -16.15 10.92 5.52
C HIS A 99 -15.81 12.36 5.93
N ASN A 100 -14.64 12.91 5.60
CA ASN A 100 -14.31 14.31 5.88
C ASN A 100 -13.64 14.98 4.67
N ALA A 101 -14.38 15.14 3.57
CA ALA A 101 -14.04 16.05 2.48
C ALA A 101 -15.21 17.02 2.26
#